data_AF-A0AAP5YEQ3-F1
#
_entry.id   AF-A0AAP5YEQ3-F1
#
_cell.length_a   1.000
_cell.length_b   1.000
_cell.length_c   1.000
_cell.angle_alpha   90.00
_cell.angle_beta   90.00
_cell.angle_gamma   90.00
#
_symmetry.space_group_name_H-M   'P 1'
#
loop_
_entity.id
_entity.type
_entity.pdbx_description
1 polymer ?
#
loop_
_entity_poly.entity_id
_entity_poly.type
_entity_poly.pdbx_seq_one_letter_code
_entity_poly.pdbx_strand_id
1 'polypeptide(L)'
;AAEFAEFQGFMTHVVTPNNRPLIGRGGVSVQPTAQWQSFDFTNILIIGSIGDPLESLDNIDPALFDWIRELHLKGSKIVAIDTGIFVVAKAGLLQQNKAVMHSYFAHLFGELFPEIMLMTEQKALIDGNVYLSSGPYSHSSVMLEIVEEYFGKHTRNLGNQFLSTIESSGNSHSYCDVFRYMQHRDELILK
;
A
#
# COMPACT_ATOMS: atom_id res chain seq x y z
N ALA A 1 -17.08 -9.79 -17.96
CA ALA A 1 -16.37 -11.06 -17.72
C ALA A 1 -15.66 -11.57 -18.97
N ALA A 2 -16.32 -11.63 -20.14
CA ALA A 2 -15.71 -12.10 -21.38
C ALA A 2 -14.55 -11.22 -21.91
N GLU A 3 -14.58 -9.91 -21.71
CA GLU A 3 -13.50 -8.98 -22.16
C GLU A 3 -12.16 -9.14 -21.43
N PHE A 4 -12.11 -9.80 -20.26
CA PHE A 4 -10.86 -10.02 -19.51
C PHE A 4 -10.17 -11.34 -19.85
N ALA A 5 -10.79 -12.20 -20.67
CA ALA A 5 -10.30 -13.56 -20.94
C ALA A 5 -9.10 -13.60 -21.88
N GLU A 6 -8.81 -12.53 -22.63
CA GLU A 6 -7.73 -12.48 -23.63
C GLU A 6 -6.43 -11.83 -23.12
N PHE A 7 -6.41 -11.29 -21.90
CA PHE A 7 -5.20 -10.70 -21.34
C PHE A 7 -4.36 -11.75 -20.60
N GLN A 8 -3.08 -11.87 -20.95
CA GLN A 8 -2.09 -12.51 -20.07
C GLN A 8 -2.03 -11.70 -18.77
N GLY A 9 -2.77 -12.16 -17.75
CA GLY A 9 -2.82 -11.52 -16.45
C GLY A 9 -1.49 -11.61 -15.70
N PHE A 10 -1.41 -10.91 -14.56
CA PHE A 10 -0.27 -11.06 -13.66
C PHE A 10 -0.26 -12.44 -13.02
N MET A 11 0.88 -13.14 -13.10
CA MET A 11 1.14 -14.28 -12.24
C MET A 11 1.50 -13.76 -10.84
N THR A 12 0.68 -14.08 -9.85
CA THR A 12 0.81 -13.52 -8.49
C THR A 12 1.32 -14.57 -7.50
N HIS A 13 2.29 -14.17 -6.69
CA HIS A 13 2.77 -14.93 -5.55
C HIS A 13 2.64 -14.10 -4.28
N VAL A 14 2.27 -14.75 -3.18
CA VAL A 14 2.25 -14.14 -1.86
C VAL A 14 3.44 -14.69 -1.09
N VAL A 15 4.30 -13.81 -0.63
CA VAL A 15 5.48 -14.13 0.19
C VAL A 15 5.36 -13.42 1.54
N THR A 16 5.98 -13.98 2.57
CA THR A 16 6.02 -13.38 3.91
C THR A 16 7.47 -13.26 4.39
N PRO A 17 7.82 -12.27 5.22
CA PRO A 17 9.21 -12.04 5.63
C PRO A 17 9.90 -13.29 6.21
N ASN A 18 9.16 -14.11 6.96
CA ASN A 18 9.66 -15.31 7.63
C ASN A 18 9.23 -16.63 6.96
N ASN A 19 8.64 -16.59 5.77
CA ASN A 19 8.08 -17.75 5.05
C ASN A 19 7.04 -18.56 5.85
N ARG A 20 6.41 -17.95 6.86
CA ARG A 20 5.33 -18.53 7.66
C ARG A 20 4.00 -17.81 7.38
N PRO A 21 2.85 -18.42 7.72
CA PRO A 21 1.56 -17.75 7.61
C PRO A 21 1.55 -16.43 8.39
N LEU A 22 1.04 -15.38 7.75
CA LEU A 22 0.82 -14.10 8.41
C LEU A 22 -0.59 -14.08 8.99
N ILE A 23 -0.73 -13.64 10.24
CA ILE A 23 -2.03 -13.47 10.88
C ILE A 23 -2.31 -11.97 10.97
N GLY A 24 -3.29 -11.51 10.20
CA GLY A 24 -3.73 -10.12 10.19
C GLY A 24 -4.55 -9.75 11.43
N ARG A 25 -4.72 -8.45 11.65
CA ARG A 25 -5.63 -7.92 12.68
C ARG A 25 -7.05 -8.39 12.36
N GLY A 26 -7.66 -9.15 13.27
CA GLY A 26 -8.97 -9.79 13.07
C GLY A 26 -8.92 -11.30 12.80
N GLY A 27 -7.74 -11.93 12.90
CA GLY A 27 -7.61 -13.39 12.86
C GLY A 27 -7.59 -14.00 11.45
N VAL A 28 -7.62 -13.17 10.41
CA VAL A 28 -7.44 -13.61 9.03
C VAL A 28 -6.01 -14.11 8.86
N SER A 29 -5.86 -15.35 8.40
CA SER A 29 -4.54 -15.91 8.09
C SER A 29 -4.30 -15.92 6.59
N VAL A 30 -3.11 -15.48 6.19
CA VAL A 30 -2.63 -15.51 4.81
C VAL A 30 -1.47 -16.48 4.72
N GLN A 31 -1.67 -17.55 3.94
CA GLN A 31 -0.66 -18.56 3.66
C GLN A 31 0.26 -18.07 2.53
N PRO A 32 1.60 -18.00 2.72
CA PRO A 32 2.51 -17.74 1.61
C PRO A 32 2.40 -18.85 0.56
N THR A 33 2.39 -18.45 -0.71
CA THR A 33 2.37 -19.37 -1.86
C THR A 33 3.77 -19.73 -2.36
N ALA A 34 4.79 -18.97 -1.95
CA ALA A 34 6.19 -19.21 -2.25
C ALA A 34 7.10 -18.58 -1.19
N GLN A 35 8.40 -18.88 -1.26
CA GLN A 35 9.42 -18.22 -0.44
C GLN A 35 10.00 -17.04 -1.22
N TRP A 36 10.26 -15.91 -0.58
CA TRP A 36 10.80 -14.75 -1.30
C TRP A 36 12.21 -15.03 -1.87
N GLN A 37 12.98 -15.89 -1.20
CA GLN A 37 14.32 -16.31 -1.63
C GLN A 37 14.34 -17.07 -2.96
N SER A 38 13.21 -17.62 -3.41
CA SER A 38 13.16 -18.35 -4.69
C SER A 38 13.04 -17.44 -5.91
N PHE A 39 12.94 -16.12 -5.72
CA PHE A 39 12.77 -15.16 -6.80
C PHE A 39 14.02 -14.31 -6.96
N ASP A 40 14.80 -14.59 -7.99
CA ASP A 40 15.90 -13.71 -8.41
C ASP A 40 15.40 -12.42 -9.09
N PHE A 41 14.17 -12.45 -9.61
CA PHE A 41 13.52 -11.33 -10.28
C PHE A 41 11.98 -11.44 -10.21
N THR A 42 11.32 -10.28 -10.17
CA THR A 42 9.88 -10.12 -10.43
C THR A 42 9.65 -8.79 -11.15
N ASN A 43 8.61 -8.67 -11.96
CA ASN A 43 8.29 -7.39 -12.60
C ASN A 43 7.80 -6.35 -11.58
N ILE A 44 7.05 -6.81 -10.57
CA ILE A 44 6.40 -5.96 -9.56
C ILE A 44 6.52 -6.65 -8.21
N LEU A 45 6.99 -5.91 -7.20
CA LEU A 45 6.91 -6.28 -5.80
C LEU A 45 5.94 -5.33 -5.10
N ILE A 46 4.92 -5.87 -4.44
CA ILE A 46 3.98 -5.10 -3.63
C ILE A 46 4.26 -5.38 -2.15
N ILE A 47 4.63 -4.33 -1.42
CA ILE A 47 4.86 -4.32 0.02
C ILE A 47 3.63 -3.71 0.68
N GLY A 48 2.86 -4.57 1.35
CA GLY A 48 1.67 -4.16 2.11
C GLY A 48 2.01 -3.52 3.46
N SER A 49 0.97 -3.19 4.22
CA SER A 49 1.06 -2.69 5.58
C SER A 49 1.78 -3.70 6.49
N ILE A 50 2.75 -3.22 7.27
CA ILE A 50 3.52 -4.01 8.25
C ILE A 50 2.93 -3.91 9.67
N GLY A 51 1.77 -3.28 9.82
CA GLY A 51 1.20 -2.98 11.13
C GLY A 51 1.91 -1.81 11.79
N ASP A 52 2.29 -1.95 13.05
CA ASP A 52 3.03 -0.92 13.79
C ASP A 52 4.52 -0.94 13.40
N PRO A 53 5.05 0.13 12.78
CA PRO A 53 6.46 0.18 12.38
C PRO A 53 7.43 0.04 13.56
N LEU A 54 7.09 0.50 14.75
CA LEU A 54 7.98 0.41 15.92
C LEU A 54 8.20 -1.04 16.38
N GLU A 55 7.19 -1.88 16.20
CA GLU A 55 7.28 -3.31 16.55
C GLU A 55 7.80 -4.15 15.38
N SER A 56 7.41 -3.81 14.16
CA SER A 56 7.63 -4.69 13.00
C SER A 56 8.94 -4.43 12.28
N LEU A 57 9.34 -3.16 12.12
CA LEU A 57 10.38 -2.78 11.16
C LEU A 57 11.77 -3.33 11.53
N ASP A 58 12.07 -3.45 12.82
CA ASP A 58 13.34 -4.01 13.31
C ASP A 58 13.35 -5.54 13.42
N ASN A 59 12.17 -6.16 13.36
CA ASN A 59 12.02 -7.61 13.33
C ASN A 59 12.06 -8.21 11.91
N ILE A 60 12.14 -7.36 10.87
CA ILE A 60 12.32 -7.80 9.49
C ILE A 60 13.77 -8.22 9.29
N ASP A 61 13.96 -9.42 8.72
CA ASP A 61 15.28 -9.95 8.36
C ASP A 61 16.06 -8.96 7.46
N PRO A 62 17.28 -8.54 7.83
CA PRO A 62 18.15 -7.73 6.99
C PRO A 62 18.27 -8.24 5.55
N ALA A 63 18.30 -9.56 5.35
CA ALA A 63 18.40 -10.18 4.02
C ALA A 63 17.18 -9.88 3.13
N LEU A 64 16.01 -9.59 3.72
CA LEU A 64 14.84 -9.15 2.96
C LEU A 64 15.08 -7.76 2.36
N PHE A 65 15.68 -6.84 3.11
CA PHE A 65 16.00 -5.50 2.57
C PHE A 65 17.01 -5.60 1.43
N ASP A 66 18.02 -6.47 1.55
CA ASP A 66 18.98 -6.74 0.48
C ASP A 66 18.28 -7.26 -0.79
N TRP A 67 17.38 -8.23 -0.63
CA TRP A 67 16.59 -8.77 -1.73
C TRP A 67 15.71 -7.71 -2.41
N ILE A 68 15.02 -6.86 -1.64
CA ILE A 68 14.22 -5.75 -2.21
C ILE A 68 15.12 -4.79 -3.00
N ARG A 69 16.31 -4.46 -2.47
CA ARG A 69 17.28 -3.60 -3.18
C ARG A 69 17.76 -4.24 -4.48
N GLU A 70 18.07 -5.53 -4.46
CA GLU A 70 18.47 -6.27 -5.67
C GLU A 70 17.39 -6.30 -6.74
N LEU A 71 16.12 -6.53 -6.35
CA LEU A 71 14.99 -6.47 -7.26
C LEU A 71 14.87 -5.08 -7.90
N HIS A 72 14.94 -4.02 -7.10
CA HIS A 72 14.89 -2.66 -7.60
C HIS A 72 16.04 -2.36 -8.57
N LEU A 73 17.27 -2.80 -8.26
CA LEU A 73 18.44 -2.67 -9.14
C LEU A 73 18.27 -3.42 -10.47
N LYS A 74 17.58 -4.56 -10.45
CA LYS A 74 17.24 -5.34 -11.66
C LYS A 74 16.06 -4.75 -12.45
N GLY A 75 15.47 -3.65 -11.99
CA GLY A 75 14.41 -2.94 -12.69
C GLY A 75 12.98 -3.33 -12.26
N SER A 76 12.82 -4.09 -11.16
CA SER A 76 11.51 -4.36 -10.59
C SER A 76 10.84 -3.06 -10.12
N LYS A 77 9.53 -2.96 -10.33
CA LYS A 77 8.73 -1.90 -9.71
C LYS A 77 8.44 -2.27 -8.27
N ILE A 78 8.76 -1.37 -7.34
CA ILE A 78 8.53 -1.55 -5.91
C ILE A 78 7.35 -0.70 -5.50
N VAL A 79 6.26 -1.34 -5.10
CA VAL A 79 5.03 -0.66 -4.69
C VAL A 79 4.89 -0.79 -3.18
N ALA A 80 4.82 0.32 -2.46
CA ALA A 80 4.62 0.35 -1.03
C ALA A 80 3.27 0.97 -0.70
N ILE A 81 2.50 0.24 0.12
CA ILE A 81 1.16 0.64 0.53
C ILE A 81 1.17 0.83 2.04
N ASP A 82 0.61 1.96 2.49
CA ASP A 82 0.41 2.25 3.90
C ASP A 82 1.74 2.23 4.69
N THR A 83 1.84 1.47 5.78
CA THR A 83 3.11 1.37 6.53
C THR A 83 4.20 0.57 5.82
N GLY A 84 3.92 -0.08 4.70
CA GLY A 84 4.95 -0.67 3.83
C GLY A 84 5.97 0.36 3.33
N ILE A 85 5.61 1.65 3.33
CA ILE A 85 6.51 2.75 2.97
C ILE A 85 7.71 2.85 3.93
N PHE A 86 7.56 2.46 5.21
CA PHE A 86 8.68 2.37 6.15
C PHE A 86 9.72 1.34 5.70
N VAL A 87 9.30 0.24 5.07
CA VAL A 87 10.21 -0.79 4.54
C VAL A 87 11.03 -0.22 3.39
N VAL A 88 10.39 0.50 2.47
CA VAL A 88 11.06 1.12 1.31
C VAL A 88 11.99 2.25 1.73
N ALA A 89 11.60 3.05 2.73
CA ALA A 89 12.46 4.06 3.32
C ALA A 89 13.70 3.43 3.99
N LYS A 90 13.51 2.40 4.83
CA LYS A 90 14.62 1.66 5.48
C LYS A 90 15.51 0.93 4.48
N ALA A 91 14.96 0.47 3.34
CA ALA A 91 15.73 -0.10 2.24
C ALA A 91 16.54 0.95 1.45
N GLY A 92 16.36 2.25 1.72
CA GLY A 92 17.11 3.33 1.05
C GLY A 92 16.75 3.48 -0.44
N LEU A 93 15.50 3.19 -0.81
CA LEU A 93 15.07 3.17 -2.22
C LEU A 93 14.48 4.50 -2.72
N LEU A 94 14.28 5.47 -1.84
CA LEU A 94 13.69 6.76 -2.17
C LEU A 94 14.76 7.70 -2.73
N GLN A 95 14.78 7.90 -4.05
CA GLN A 95 15.84 8.63 -4.75
C GLN A 95 15.75 10.14 -4.54
N GLN A 96 14.53 10.68 -4.54
CA GLN A 96 14.28 12.11 -4.34
C GLN A 96 14.15 12.52 -2.88
N ASN A 97 14.38 11.59 -1.94
CA ASN A 97 14.10 11.80 -0.51
C ASN A 97 12.69 12.38 -0.30
N LYS A 98 11.70 11.84 -1.01
CA LYS A 98 10.28 12.21 -0.87
C LYS A 98 9.45 10.98 -0.57
N ALA A 99 8.49 11.13 0.33
CA ALA A 99 7.52 10.08 0.62
C ALA A 99 6.13 10.67 0.88
N VAL A 100 5.12 9.80 0.83
CA VAL A 100 3.77 10.10 1.32
C VAL A 100 3.51 9.27 2.57
N MET A 101 2.76 9.81 3.53
CA MET A 101 2.36 9.08 4.73
C MET A 101 1.05 9.64 5.26
N HIS A 102 0.20 8.80 5.82
CA HIS A 102 -1.07 9.24 6.38
C HIS A 102 -0.82 9.88 7.75
N SER A 103 -1.72 10.79 8.15
CA SER A 103 -1.49 11.66 9.31
C SER A 103 -1.12 10.93 10.58
N TYR A 104 -1.70 9.74 10.81
CA TYR A 104 -1.40 8.92 12.00
C TYR A 104 0.08 8.51 12.13
N PHE A 105 0.78 8.19 11.03
CA PHE A 105 2.20 7.81 11.06
C PHE A 105 3.15 8.90 10.54
N ALA A 106 2.64 10.06 10.13
CA ALA A 106 3.46 11.13 9.56
C ALA A 106 4.53 11.64 10.55
N HIS A 107 4.17 11.80 11.83
CA HIS A 107 5.12 12.23 12.86
C HIS A 107 6.23 11.18 13.06
N LEU A 108 5.85 9.93 13.31
CA LEU A 108 6.80 8.81 13.48
C LEU A 108 7.73 8.65 12.28
N PHE A 109 7.18 8.76 11.06
CA PHE A 109 7.98 8.66 9.84
C PHE A 109 9.04 9.76 9.78
N GLY A 110 8.69 11.01 10.12
CA GLY A 110 9.64 12.12 10.16
C GLY A 110 10.70 11.99 11.26
N GLU A 111 10.40 11.31 12.37
CA GLU A 111 11.39 11.00 13.41
C GLU A 111 12.38 9.91 12.96
N LEU A 112 11.91 8.87 12.28
CA LEU A 112 12.75 7.76 11.84
C LEU A 112 13.55 8.06 10.57
N PHE A 113 13.03 8.92 9.69
CA PHE A 113 13.65 9.27 8.40
C PHE A 113 13.66 10.80 8.20
N PRO A 114 14.40 11.56 9.04
CA PRO A 114 14.41 13.02 9.02
C PRO A 114 14.96 13.62 7.71
N GLU A 115 15.71 12.84 6.94
CA GLU A 115 16.22 13.20 5.62
C GLU A 115 15.16 13.14 4.51
N ILE A 116 14.02 12.50 4.77
CA ILE A 116 12.95 12.27 3.78
C ILE A 116 11.82 13.29 3.97
N MET A 117 11.58 14.09 2.93
CA MET A 117 10.50 15.06 2.90
C MET A 117 9.14 14.39 2.70
N LEU A 118 8.25 14.54 3.68
CA LEU A 118 6.86 14.11 3.54
C LEU A 118 6.04 15.09 2.70
N MET A 119 5.39 14.56 1.66
CA MET A 119 4.49 15.29 0.78
C MET A 119 3.05 15.22 1.33
N THR A 120 2.74 16.04 2.34
CA THR A 120 1.47 15.98 3.12
C THR A 120 0.21 16.18 2.30
N GLU A 121 0.30 16.91 1.18
CA GLU A 121 -0.83 17.19 0.28
C GLU A 121 -1.10 16.05 -0.71
N GLN A 122 -0.26 15.01 -0.73
CA GLN A 122 -0.35 13.91 -1.68
C GLN A 122 -0.63 12.59 -0.95
N LYS A 123 -1.47 11.75 -1.56
CA LYS A 123 -1.76 10.40 -1.07
C LYS A 123 -1.02 9.30 -1.82
N ALA A 124 -0.47 9.63 -2.98
CA ALA A 124 0.34 8.74 -3.79
C ALA A 124 1.49 9.52 -4.39
N LEU A 125 2.64 8.86 -4.57
CA LEU A 125 3.84 9.43 -5.15
C LEU A 125 4.56 8.35 -5.97
N ILE A 126 5.08 8.72 -7.14
CA ILE A 126 5.91 7.84 -7.97
C ILE A 126 7.29 8.48 -8.05
N ASP A 127 8.30 7.73 -7.62
CA ASP A 127 9.71 8.11 -7.68
C ASP A 127 10.48 7.03 -8.46
N GLY A 128 10.62 7.25 -9.77
CA GLY A 128 11.22 6.26 -10.68
C GLY A 128 10.42 4.95 -10.69
N ASN A 129 11.04 3.86 -10.27
CA ASN A 129 10.40 2.54 -10.17
C ASN A 129 9.80 2.28 -8.78
N VAL A 130 9.74 3.28 -7.90
CA VAL A 130 9.13 3.18 -6.57
C VAL A 130 7.79 3.90 -6.55
N TYR A 131 6.73 3.17 -6.22
CA TYR A 131 5.36 3.68 -6.17
C TYR A 131 4.90 3.64 -4.71
N LEU A 132 4.53 4.79 -4.17
CA LEU A 132 4.09 4.93 -2.79
C LEU A 132 2.62 5.31 -2.76
N SER A 133 1.86 4.68 -1.87
CA SER A 133 0.46 5.01 -1.62
C SER A 133 0.20 4.98 -0.12
N SER A 134 -0.37 6.05 0.41
CA SER A 134 -0.73 6.14 1.81
C SER A 134 -2.12 6.73 2.01
N GLY A 135 -2.89 6.06 2.87
CA GLY A 135 -4.25 6.45 3.21
C GLY A 135 -5.33 5.65 2.45
N PRO A 136 -6.58 5.75 2.93
CA PRO A 136 -7.68 4.93 2.45
C PRO A 136 -7.93 5.17 0.95
N TYR A 137 -8.09 4.07 0.21
CA TYR A 137 -8.37 4.03 -1.23
C TYR A 137 -7.32 4.66 -2.15
N SER A 138 -6.21 5.19 -1.64
CA SER A 138 -5.17 5.81 -2.47
C SER A 138 -4.37 4.81 -3.31
N HIS A 139 -4.45 3.52 -2.98
CA HIS A 139 -3.72 2.47 -3.71
C HIS A 139 -4.35 2.19 -5.07
N SER A 140 -5.63 2.50 -5.27
CA SER A 140 -6.30 2.30 -6.57
C SER A 140 -5.65 3.11 -7.68
N SER A 141 -5.26 4.36 -7.41
CA SER A 141 -4.59 5.21 -8.40
C SER A 141 -3.22 4.64 -8.80
N VAL A 142 -2.44 4.14 -7.84
CA VAL A 142 -1.14 3.49 -8.11
C VAL A 142 -1.33 2.22 -8.93
N MET A 143 -2.31 1.39 -8.58
CA MET A 143 -2.58 0.15 -9.33
C MET A 143 -3.08 0.44 -10.74
N LEU A 144 -3.90 1.49 -10.92
CA LEU A 144 -4.36 1.91 -12.24
C LEU A 144 -3.23 2.44 -13.11
N GLU A 145 -2.25 3.14 -12.54
CA GLU A 145 -1.04 3.55 -13.27
C GLU A 145 -0.25 2.34 -13.77
N ILE A 146 -0.05 1.34 -12.91
CA ILE A 146 0.59 0.08 -13.30
C ILE A 146 -0.21 -0.62 -14.41
N VAL A 147 -1.53 -0.66 -14.30
CA VAL A 147 -2.37 -1.25 -15.36
C VAL A 147 -2.23 -0.48 -16.68
N GLU A 148 -2.17 0.85 -16.64
CA GLU A 148 -1.94 1.67 -17.85
C GLU A 148 -0.58 1.39 -18.48
N GLU A 149 0.47 1.23 -17.68
CA GLU A 149 1.82 0.94 -18.16
C GLU A 149 1.92 -0.43 -18.85
N TYR A 150 1.27 -1.46 -18.33
CA TYR A 150 1.37 -2.83 -18.86
C TYR A 150 0.33 -3.15 -19.94
N PHE A 151 -0.88 -2.60 -19.83
CA PHE A 151 -2.02 -2.97 -20.68
C PHE A 151 -2.66 -1.80 -21.42
N GLY A 152 -2.12 -0.59 -21.24
CA GLY A 152 -2.57 0.61 -21.92
C GLY A 152 -3.80 1.27 -21.30
N LYS A 153 -4.06 2.49 -21.78
CA LYS A 153 -5.09 3.39 -21.26
C LYS A 153 -6.52 2.83 -21.35
N HIS A 154 -6.81 2.00 -22.34
CA HIS A 154 -8.13 1.39 -22.49
C HIS A 154 -8.45 0.48 -21.30
N THR A 155 -7.54 -0.45 -20.99
CA THR A 155 -7.67 -1.38 -19.85
C THR A 155 -7.72 -0.65 -18.52
N ARG A 156 -6.90 0.40 -18.36
CA ARG A 156 -7.00 1.29 -17.20
C ARG A 156 -8.38 1.90 -17.04
N ASN A 157 -8.96 2.45 -18.11
CA ASN A 157 -10.28 3.08 -18.06
C ASN A 157 -11.37 2.08 -17.70
N LEU A 158 -11.30 0.86 -18.24
CA LEU A 158 -12.19 -0.24 -17.84
C LEU A 158 -12.02 -0.56 -16.34
N GLY A 159 -10.79 -0.76 -15.88
CA GLY A 159 -10.49 -1.00 -14.46
C GLY A 159 -11.02 0.11 -13.55
N ASN A 160 -10.85 1.37 -13.96
CA ASN A 160 -11.36 2.52 -13.23
C ASN A 160 -12.90 2.53 -13.18
N GLN A 161 -13.60 2.14 -14.25
CA GLN A 161 -15.06 2.00 -14.22
C GLN A 161 -15.49 0.90 -13.23
N PHE A 162 -14.79 -0.24 -13.20
CA PHE A 162 -15.07 -1.30 -12.22
C PHE A 162 -14.89 -0.84 -10.78
N LEU A 163 -13.77 -0.15 -10.48
CA LEU A 163 -13.50 0.39 -9.15
C LEU A 163 -14.49 1.51 -8.76
N SER A 164 -14.77 2.44 -9.69
CA SER A 164 -15.73 3.52 -9.47
C SER A 164 -17.13 2.98 -9.18
N THR A 165 -17.53 1.86 -9.81
CA THR A 165 -18.83 1.22 -9.53
C THR A 165 -18.89 0.65 -8.10
N ILE A 166 -17.77 0.13 -7.60
CA ILE A 166 -17.64 -0.36 -6.22
C ILE A 166 -17.71 0.82 -5.24
N GLU A 167 -16.99 1.92 -5.53
CA GLU A 167 -16.99 3.12 -4.70
C GLU A 167 -18.35 3.86 -4.71
N SER A 168 -19.03 3.92 -5.87
CA SER A 168 -20.33 4.58 -6.04
C SER A 168 -21.52 3.76 -5.54
N SER A 169 -21.34 2.44 -5.34
CA SER A 169 -22.34 1.63 -4.62
C SER A 169 -22.45 2.01 -3.14
N GLY A 170 -21.48 2.79 -2.65
CA GLY A 170 -21.61 3.63 -1.47
C GLY A 170 -22.52 4.83 -1.73
N ASN A 171 -23.82 4.59 -1.91
CA ASN A 171 -24.79 5.41 -1.18
C ASN A 171 -24.54 5.12 0.31
N SER A 172 -23.42 5.62 0.81
CA SER A 172 -23.05 5.59 2.21
C SER A 172 -23.94 6.62 2.90
N HIS A 173 -25.22 6.27 3.03
CA HIS A 173 -25.83 6.42 4.33
C HIS A 173 -24.96 5.61 5.27
N SER A 174 -23.95 6.27 5.84
CA SER A 174 -23.21 5.67 6.93
C SER A 174 -24.28 5.40 7.99
N TYR A 175 -24.56 4.13 8.27
CA TYR A 175 -25.43 3.76 9.38
C TYR A 175 -24.87 4.33 10.71
N CYS A 176 -23.62 4.80 10.69
CA CYS A 176 -22.92 5.50 11.77
C CYS A 176 -22.88 7.04 11.64
N ASP A 177 -23.63 7.67 10.73
CA ASP A 177 -23.87 9.14 10.76
C ASP A 177 -24.80 9.55 11.94
N VAL A 178 -25.09 8.65 12.89
CA VAL A 178 -25.77 8.95 14.16
C VAL A 178 -25.04 10.06 14.95
N PHE A 179 -23.72 10.22 14.76
CA PHE A 179 -22.97 11.27 15.46
C PHE A 179 -23.17 12.68 14.88
N ARG A 180 -23.82 12.85 13.73
CA ARG A 180 -24.16 14.20 13.22
C ARG A 180 -25.38 14.83 13.89
N TYR A 181 -26.13 14.08 14.70
CA TYR A 181 -27.32 14.56 15.43
C TYR A 181 -27.23 14.33 16.94
N MET A 182 -26.13 14.71 17.57
CA MET A 182 -26.13 15.02 19.01
C MET A 182 -26.29 16.54 19.19
N GLN A 183 -27.43 17.08 18.75
CA GLN A 183 -27.89 18.43 19.13
C GLN A 183 -28.84 18.31 20.32
N HIS A 184 -28.29 18.02 21.50
CA HIS A 184 -28.97 18.33 22.75
C HIS A 184 -28.10 19.30 23.54
N ARG A 185 -28.68 20.44 23.91
CA ARG A 185 -28.11 21.49 24.76
C ARG A 185 -28.71 21.40 26.17
N ASP A 186 -28.78 20.19 26.72
CA ASP A 186 -29.29 20.00 28.08
C ASP A 186 -28.14 19.85 29.08
N GLU A 187 -28.27 20.52 30.23
CA GLU A 187 -27.20 20.58 31.25
C GLU A 187 -26.88 19.22 31.89
N LEU A 188 -27.74 18.21 31.73
CA LEU A 188 -27.60 16.90 32.35
C LEU A 188 -26.56 15.97 31.70
N ILE A 189 -26.09 16.29 30.49
CA ILE A 189 -25.12 15.45 29.74
C ILE A 189 -23.69 16.05 29.76
N LEU A 190 -23.51 17.23 30.36
CA LEU A 190 -22.21 17.94 30.45
C LEU A 190 -21.45 17.69 31.77
N LYS A 191 -21.77 16.64 32.52
CA LYS A 191 -20.99 16.22 33.71
C LYS A 191 -20.19 14.95 33.44
#